data_AF-A0A957L901-F1
#
_entry.id   AF-A0A957L901-F1
#
_cell.length_a   1.000
_cell.length_b   1.000
_cell.length_c   1.000
_cell.angle_alpha   90.00
_cell.angle_beta   90.00
_cell.angle_gamma   90.00
#
_symmetry.space_group_name_H-M   'P 1'
#
loop_
_entity.id
_entity.type
_entity.pdbx_description
1 polymer ?
#
loop_
_entity_poly.entity_id
_entity_poly.type
_entity_poly.pdbx_seq_one_letter_code
_entity_poly.pdbx_strand_id
1 'polypeptide(L)'
;ISLEEPHVWEQAVLTMVQSLFGGPLYWMNLIDVFVQNKQIEAFRLTDVGCFLLAPHKNTPPAESDLPGNAEWIDGHTLKLIPGREMNALMGLVSRVAIPVSGQSFTYRIGGPGLESSFADGETPQSLANQFGQLGYALPDEAKSYLAQIYERFGRVHLYDELTVVEFSDDTAVVELRAAGLLNDVLLYEFSPRLIAIDPEKAEQFAARLEAKGYMPKLTEGAAA
;
A
#
# COMPACT_ATOMS: atom_id res chain seq x y z
N ILE A 1 -4.60 28.98 15.39
CA ILE A 1 -3.62 30.09 15.24
C ILE A 1 -4.36 31.16 14.45
N SER A 2 -4.67 32.31 15.06
CA SER A 2 -5.34 33.41 14.34
C SER A 2 -4.33 34.03 13.38
N LEU A 3 -4.64 34.07 12.09
CA LEU A 3 -3.73 34.49 11.00
C LEU A 3 -3.77 36.02 10.75
N GLU A 4 -4.30 36.80 11.69
CA GLU A 4 -4.58 38.24 11.50
C GLU A 4 -3.35 39.15 11.71
N GLU A 5 -2.26 38.63 12.28
CA GLU A 5 -1.02 39.39 12.48
C GLU A 5 -0.01 39.14 11.35
N PRO A 6 0.49 40.19 10.65
CA PRO A 6 1.38 40.07 9.49
C PRO A 6 2.61 39.18 9.72
N HIS A 7 3.20 39.24 10.91
CA HIS A 7 4.38 38.46 11.27
C HIS A 7 4.10 36.96 11.47
N VAL A 8 2.87 36.60 11.86
CA VAL A 8 2.45 35.19 12.03
C VAL A 8 2.24 34.56 10.65
N TRP A 9 1.70 35.33 9.70
CA TRP A 9 1.56 34.90 8.31
C TRP A 9 2.92 34.68 7.64
N GLU A 10 3.85 35.61 7.79
CA GLU A 10 5.21 35.49 7.25
C GLU A 10 5.94 34.24 7.78
N GLN A 11 5.83 33.95 9.09
CA GLN A 11 6.43 32.76 9.69
C GLN A 11 5.76 31.46 9.22
N ALA A 12 4.44 31.45 9.08
CA ALA A 12 3.70 30.28 8.57
C ALA A 12 4.07 29.99 7.10
N VAL A 13 4.12 31.01 6.26
CA VAL A 13 4.52 30.88 4.85
C VAL A 13 5.98 30.44 4.75
N LEU A 14 6.88 31.01 5.55
CA LEU A 14 8.28 30.60 5.56
C LEU A 14 8.44 29.12 5.95
N THR A 15 7.72 28.67 6.97
CA THR A 15 7.73 27.26 7.41
C THR A 15 7.20 26.33 6.32
N MET A 16 6.13 26.73 5.65
CA MET A 16 5.55 25.97 4.53
C MET A 16 6.53 25.88 3.35
N VAL A 17 7.15 27.00 2.97
CA VAL A 17 8.12 27.05 1.87
C VAL A 17 9.36 26.21 2.20
N GLN A 18 9.91 26.33 3.41
CA GLN A 18 11.03 25.49 3.85
C GLN A 18 10.68 24.01 3.84
N SER A 19 9.46 23.65 4.24
CA SER A 19 8.96 22.27 4.21
C SER A 19 8.77 21.77 2.78
N LEU A 20 8.33 22.62 1.85
CA LEU A 20 8.23 22.27 0.43
C LEU A 20 9.60 22.09 -0.22
N PHE A 21 10.58 22.92 0.18
CA PHE A 21 11.90 22.95 -0.44
C PHE A 21 12.83 21.86 0.11
N GLY A 22 12.83 21.62 1.42
CA GLY A 22 13.47 20.42 1.99
C GLY A 22 12.64 19.16 1.80
N GLY A 23 11.40 19.33 1.36
CA GLY A 23 10.45 18.28 1.06
C GLY A 23 10.16 18.20 -0.44
N PRO A 24 8.88 18.07 -0.86
CA PRO A 24 8.47 17.43 -2.11
C PRO A 24 9.18 17.93 -3.37
N LEU A 25 9.53 19.21 -3.41
CA LEU A 25 10.22 19.77 -4.57
C LEU A 25 11.64 19.21 -4.72
N TYR A 26 12.32 18.89 -3.62
CA TYR A 26 13.65 18.30 -3.62
C TYR A 26 13.64 16.79 -3.91
N TRP A 27 12.75 15.98 -3.30
CA TRP A 27 12.70 14.53 -3.59
C TRP A 27 12.17 14.22 -4.99
N MET A 28 11.35 15.10 -5.56
CA MET A 28 10.94 15.01 -6.97
C MET A 28 11.98 15.57 -7.94
N ASN A 29 13.16 15.98 -7.47
CA ASN A 29 14.24 16.55 -8.29
C ASN A 29 13.80 17.77 -9.10
N LEU A 30 12.89 18.61 -8.55
CA LEU A 30 12.44 19.85 -9.19
C LEU A 30 13.32 21.04 -8.82
N ILE A 31 13.95 20.98 -7.64
CA ILE A 31 14.90 21.98 -7.16
C ILE A 31 16.11 21.31 -6.53
N ASP A 32 17.25 21.99 -6.62
CA ASP A 32 18.40 21.76 -5.75
C ASP A 32 18.39 22.81 -4.64
N VAL A 33 18.70 22.40 -3.42
CA VAL A 33 18.81 23.29 -2.25
C VAL A 33 20.24 23.33 -1.74
N PHE A 34 20.72 24.52 -1.40
CA PHE A 34 21.97 24.72 -0.66
C PHE A 34 21.64 24.97 0.81
N VAL A 35 22.17 24.11 1.67
CA VAL A 35 21.90 24.14 3.12
C VAL A 35 23.17 24.52 3.87
N GLN A 36 23.08 25.55 4.71
CA GLN A 36 24.13 25.94 5.65
C GLN A 36 23.54 26.02 7.06
N ASN A 37 24.24 25.50 8.08
CA ASN A 37 23.78 25.52 9.48
C ASN A 37 22.35 24.98 9.69
N LYS A 38 21.94 23.95 8.93
CA LYS A 38 20.59 23.36 8.93
C LYS A 38 19.47 24.29 8.44
N GLN A 39 19.80 25.37 7.75
CA GLN A 39 18.85 26.25 7.08
C GLN A 39 19.10 26.27 5.56
N ILE A 40 18.02 26.38 4.79
CA ILE A 40 18.08 26.51 3.33
C ILE A 40 18.43 27.96 3.01
N GLU A 41 19.63 28.20 2.50
CA GLU A 41 20.15 29.54 2.19
C GLU A 41 19.88 29.92 0.73
N ALA A 42 19.89 28.94 -0.16
CA ALA A 42 19.62 29.14 -1.57
C ALA A 42 18.98 27.91 -2.19
N PHE A 43 18.32 28.11 -3.33
CA PHE A 43 17.84 27.04 -4.17
C PHE A 43 18.01 27.41 -5.64
N ARG A 44 18.02 26.40 -6.50
CA ARG A 44 17.87 26.58 -7.95
C ARG A 44 16.85 25.59 -8.47
N LEU A 45 16.13 25.96 -9.52
CA LEU A 45 15.34 24.99 -10.29
C LEU A 45 16.30 24.05 -11.02
N THR A 46 15.97 22.77 -11.06
CA THR A 46 16.63 21.79 -11.94
C THR A 46 16.08 21.93 -13.36
N ASP A 47 16.66 21.21 -14.33
CA ASP A 47 16.13 21.19 -15.70
C ASP A 47 14.68 20.66 -15.75
N VAL A 48 14.35 19.68 -14.89
CA VAL A 48 12.98 19.16 -14.71
C VAL A 48 12.06 20.26 -14.15
N GLY A 49 12.51 20.97 -13.10
CA GLY A 49 11.75 22.05 -12.49
C GLY A 49 11.51 23.21 -13.47
N CYS A 50 12.54 23.60 -14.22
CA CYS A 50 12.44 24.61 -15.28
C CYS A 50 11.43 24.19 -16.35
N PHE A 51 11.51 22.94 -16.84
CA PHE A 51 10.58 22.42 -17.83
C PHE A 51 9.13 22.42 -17.33
N LEU A 52 8.86 21.88 -16.14
CA LEU A 52 7.49 21.83 -15.60
C LEU A 52 6.91 23.21 -15.31
N LEU A 53 7.74 24.18 -14.89
CA LEU A 53 7.30 25.54 -14.61
C LEU A 53 6.94 26.30 -15.90
N ALA A 54 7.65 26.06 -17.00
CA ALA A 54 7.39 26.71 -18.28
C ALA A 54 7.66 25.78 -19.49
N PRO A 55 6.76 24.80 -19.75
CA PRO A 55 7.00 23.74 -20.75
C PRO A 55 7.19 24.25 -22.18
N HIS A 56 6.61 25.41 -22.50
CA HIS A 56 6.70 26.03 -23.83
C HIS A 56 8.00 26.84 -24.04
N LYS A 57 8.74 27.14 -22.97
CA LYS A 57 9.96 27.97 -23.02
C LYS A 57 11.22 27.15 -22.80
N ASN A 58 11.10 25.98 -22.19
CA ASN A 58 12.20 25.11 -21.84
C ASN A 58 12.07 23.81 -22.60
N THR A 59 13.17 23.27 -23.08
CA THR A 59 13.20 21.90 -23.61
C THR A 59 12.97 20.92 -22.46
N PRO A 60 12.30 19.78 -22.70
CA PRO A 60 12.29 18.69 -21.75
C PRO A 60 13.74 18.40 -21.35
N PRO A 61 14.03 18.20 -20.05
CA PRO A 61 15.34 17.73 -19.64
C PRO A 61 15.68 16.50 -20.47
N ALA A 62 16.92 16.43 -20.96
CA ALA A 62 17.40 15.19 -21.56
C ALA A 62 17.17 14.08 -20.54
N GLU A 63 16.58 12.97 -20.97
CA GLU A 63 16.54 11.78 -20.11
C GLU A 63 17.97 11.51 -19.66
N SER A 64 18.15 11.28 -18.36
CA SER A 64 19.46 10.93 -17.85
C SER A 64 19.93 9.66 -18.55
N ASP A 65 20.98 9.78 -19.36
CA ASP A 65 21.70 8.65 -19.95
C ASP A 65 22.52 7.87 -18.91
N LEU A 66 22.57 8.37 -17.65
CA LEU A 66 23.19 7.60 -16.58
C LEU A 66 22.40 6.31 -16.39
N PRO A 67 23.07 5.15 -16.50
CA PRO A 67 22.39 3.90 -16.27
C PRO A 67 21.88 3.88 -14.83
N GLY A 68 20.60 3.57 -14.68
CA GLY A 68 20.04 3.23 -13.40
C GLY A 68 20.71 1.98 -12.86
N ASN A 69 20.67 1.81 -11.55
CA ASN A 69 21.23 0.63 -10.91
C ASN A 69 20.40 0.25 -9.70
N ALA A 70 20.55 -0.97 -9.24
CA ALA A 70 20.02 -1.39 -7.96
C ALA A 70 21.05 -2.22 -7.20
N GLU A 71 21.11 -1.99 -5.90
CA GLU A 71 22.07 -2.63 -5.01
C GLU A 71 21.37 -3.09 -3.74
N TRP A 72 21.61 -4.34 -3.36
CA TRP A 72 21.19 -4.86 -2.06
C TRP A 72 22.13 -4.29 -0.99
N ILE A 73 21.59 -3.42 -0.13
CA ILE A 73 22.32 -2.90 1.04
C ILE A 73 22.51 -4.02 2.06
N ASP A 74 21.48 -4.85 2.21
CA ASP A 74 21.45 -6.04 3.05
C ASP A 74 20.51 -7.09 2.43
N GLY A 75 20.30 -8.22 3.12
CA GLY A 75 19.46 -9.31 2.64
C GLY A 75 17.99 -8.98 2.42
N HIS A 76 17.47 -7.81 2.82
CA HIS A 76 16.06 -7.45 2.70
C HIS A 76 15.83 -6.03 2.18
N THR A 77 16.89 -5.23 2.04
CA THR A 77 16.85 -3.81 1.69
C THR A 77 17.55 -3.57 0.36
N LEU A 78 16.82 -2.98 -0.59
CA LEU A 78 17.28 -2.65 -1.92
C LEU A 78 17.36 -1.12 -2.07
N LYS A 79 18.51 -0.63 -2.52
CA LYS A 79 18.70 0.76 -2.95
C LYS A 79 18.59 0.83 -4.46
N LEU A 80 17.74 1.72 -4.94
CA LEU A 80 17.59 2.01 -6.36
C LEU A 80 18.29 3.33 -6.69
N ILE A 81 19.02 3.34 -7.80
CA ILE A 81 19.50 4.53 -8.47
C ILE A 81 18.60 4.68 -9.69
N PRO A 82 17.73 5.70 -9.75
CA PRO A 82 16.79 5.87 -10.84
C PRO A 82 17.47 5.92 -12.20
N GLY A 83 16.90 5.21 -13.17
CA GLY A 83 17.28 5.22 -14.58
C GLY A 83 16.15 4.60 -15.40
N ARG A 84 16.13 4.82 -16.72
CA ARG A 84 15.00 4.44 -17.58
C ARG A 84 14.71 2.94 -17.56
N GLU A 85 15.76 2.14 -17.56
CA GLU A 85 15.73 0.69 -17.46
C GLU A 85 15.23 0.18 -16.11
N MET A 86 15.26 1.02 -15.07
CA MET A 86 14.85 0.66 -13.71
C MET A 86 13.34 0.76 -13.49
N ASN A 87 12.57 1.32 -14.44
CA ASN A 87 11.13 1.53 -14.26
C ASN A 87 10.36 0.23 -13.94
N ALA A 88 10.71 -0.87 -14.61
CA ALA A 88 10.09 -2.17 -14.34
C ALA A 88 10.43 -2.69 -12.94
N LEU A 89 11.70 -2.52 -12.51
CA LEU A 89 12.14 -2.87 -11.17
C LEU A 89 11.49 -1.99 -10.11
N MET A 90 11.39 -0.68 -10.34
CA MET A 90 10.71 0.26 -9.47
C MET A 90 9.23 -0.11 -9.28
N GLY A 91 8.55 -0.52 -10.37
CA GLY A 91 7.17 -1.01 -10.30
C GLY A 91 7.03 -2.31 -9.51
N LEU A 92 7.97 -3.24 -9.65
CA LEU A 92 7.99 -4.46 -8.85
C LEU A 92 8.24 -4.14 -7.37
N VAL A 93 9.25 -3.32 -7.07
CA VAL A 93 9.66 -2.95 -5.71
C VAL A 93 8.57 -2.15 -5.00
N SER A 94 7.92 -1.19 -5.68
CA SER A 94 6.82 -0.42 -5.08
C SER A 94 5.61 -1.28 -4.71
N ARG A 95 5.43 -2.42 -5.40
CA ARG A 95 4.38 -3.39 -5.09
C ARG A 95 4.73 -4.26 -3.89
N VAL A 96 5.99 -4.65 -3.70
CA VAL A 96 6.37 -5.70 -2.73
C VAL A 96 7.26 -5.23 -1.57
N ALA A 97 7.58 -3.94 -1.52
CA ALA A 97 8.47 -3.34 -0.54
C ALA A 97 7.96 -1.99 -0.05
N ILE A 98 8.42 -1.58 1.13
CA ILE A 98 8.10 -0.29 1.75
C ILE A 98 9.33 0.64 1.71
N PRO A 99 9.12 1.95 1.51
CA PRO A 99 10.22 2.91 1.54
C PRO A 99 10.85 3.00 2.94
N VAL A 100 12.17 3.14 2.99
CA VAL A 100 12.91 3.37 4.24
C VAL A 100 12.91 4.88 4.53
N SER A 101 12.33 5.27 5.68
CA SER A 101 12.20 6.67 6.07
C SER A 101 13.56 7.39 6.11
N GLY A 102 13.61 8.59 5.54
CA GLY A 102 14.82 9.41 5.49
C GLY A 102 15.88 8.95 4.48
N GLN A 103 15.62 7.92 3.68
CA GLN A 103 16.53 7.44 2.63
C GLN A 103 15.85 7.41 1.27
N SER A 104 16.29 8.25 0.35
CA SER A 104 15.72 8.32 -1.00
C SER A 104 16.02 7.03 -1.77
N PHE A 105 14.99 6.50 -2.42
CA PHE A 105 15.06 5.30 -3.27
C PHE A 105 15.56 4.03 -2.57
N THR A 106 15.47 3.96 -1.25
CA THR A 106 15.75 2.75 -0.48
C THR A 106 14.44 2.08 -0.06
N TYR A 107 14.31 0.79 -0.33
CA TYR A 107 13.10 0.01 -0.07
C TYR A 107 13.44 -1.27 0.68
N ARG A 108 12.60 -1.66 1.64
CA ARG A 108 12.71 -2.92 2.37
C ARG A 108 11.57 -3.85 1.97
N ILE A 109 11.89 -5.07 1.53
CA ILE A 109 10.89 -6.10 1.18
C ILE A 109 9.93 -6.29 2.35
N GLY A 110 8.63 -6.34 2.07
CA GLY A 110 7.58 -6.55 3.06
C GLY A 110 6.51 -5.47 3.05
N GLY A 111 5.60 -5.58 4.02
CA GLY A 111 4.48 -4.66 4.20
C GLY A 111 3.23 -5.03 3.39
N PRO A 112 2.22 -4.14 3.39
CA PRO A 112 0.88 -4.46 2.88
C PRO A 112 0.83 -4.85 1.40
N GLY A 113 1.70 -4.27 0.57
CA GLY A 113 1.73 -4.60 -0.86
C GLY A 113 2.23 -6.03 -1.14
N LEU A 114 3.19 -6.52 -0.34
CA LEU A 114 3.64 -7.91 -0.42
C LEU A 114 2.53 -8.86 0.03
N GLU A 115 1.83 -8.53 1.11
CA GLU A 115 0.70 -9.30 1.63
C GLU A 115 -0.43 -9.39 0.61
N SER A 116 -0.80 -8.26 -0.02
CA SER A 116 -1.77 -8.23 -1.12
C SER A 116 -1.32 -9.12 -2.29
N SER A 117 -0.03 -9.05 -2.67
CA SER A 117 0.49 -9.90 -3.74
C SER A 117 0.35 -11.38 -3.40
N PHE A 118 0.63 -11.78 -2.16
CA PHE A 118 0.42 -13.16 -1.72
C PHE A 118 -1.06 -13.57 -1.70
N ALA A 119 -1.97 -12.65 -1.32
CA ALA A 119 -3.41 -12.88 -1.41
C ALA A 119 -3.86 -13.15 -2.85
N ASP A 120 -3.23 -12.48 -3.82
CA ASP A 120 -3.49 -12.63 -5.26
C ASP A 120 -2.85 -13.89 -5.88
N GLY A 121 -2.24 -14.75 -5.06
CA GLY A 121 -1.63 -16.02 -5.50
C GLY A 121 -0.17 -15.92 -5.94
N GLU A 122 0.47 -14.76 -5.77
CA GLU A 122 1.92 -14.61 -5.96
C GLU A 122 2.68 -15.49 -4.95
N THR A 123 3.77 -16.13 -5.38
CA THR A 123 4.59 -16.99 -4.52
C THR A 123 6.00 -16.43 -4.36
N PRO A 124 6.74 -16.80 -3.29
CA PRO A 124 8.14 -16.40 -3.14
C PRO A 124 9.01 -16.76 -4.36
N GLN A 125 8.76 -17.94 -4.96
CA GLN A 125 9.47 -18.37 -6.15
C GLN A 125 9.13 -17.52 -7.38
N SER A 126 7.86 -17.17 -7.55
CA SER A 126 7.43 -16.30 -8.66
C SER A 126 8.04 -14.90 -8.53
N LEU A 127 8.06 -14.32 -7.32
CA LEU A 127 8.76 -13.05 -7.06
C LEU A 127 10.26 -13.16 -7.37
N ALA A 128 10.92 -14.21 -6.89
CA ALA A 128 12.34 -14.43 -7.18
C ALA A 128 12.62 -14.52 -8.69
N ASN A 129 11.73 -15.16 -9.44
CA ASN A 129 11.83 -15.25 -10.90
C ASN A 129 11.63 -13.88 -11.56
N GLN A 130 10.66 -13.07 -11.11
CA GLN A 130 10.44 -11.71 -11.64
C GLN A 130 11.65 -10.81 -11.41
N PHE A 131 12.22 -10.82 -10.20
CA PHE A 131 13.47 -10.11 -9.89
C PHE A 131 14.63 -10.59 -10.78
N GLY A 132 14.76 -11.90 -11.00
CA GLY A 132 15.76 -12.48 -11.88
C GLY A 132 15.60 -12.09 -13.36
N GLN A 133 14.37 -12.03 -13.87
CA GLN A 133 14.06 -11.59 -15.24
C GLN A 133 14.44 -10.12 -15.48
N LEU A 134 14.41 -9.31 -14.43
CA LEU A 134 14.84 -7.91 -14.47
C LEU A 134 16.35 -7.74 -14.26
N GLY A 135 17.10 -8.83 -14.09
CA GLY A 135 18.55 -8.80 -13.88
C GLY A 135 18.99 -8.59 -12.44
N TYR A 136 18.05 -8.57 -11.48
CA TYR A 136 18.30 -8.28 -10.07
C TYR A 136 17.88 -9.44 -9.18
N ALA A 137 18.55 -10.59 -9.34
CA ALA A 137 18.26 -11.79 -8.57
C ALA A 137 18.24 -11.52 -7.06
N LEU A 138 17.26 -12.08 -6.37
CA LEU A 138 17.15 -11.99 -4.92
C LEU A 138 18.34 -12.70 -4.25
N PRO A 139 18.98 -12.08 -3.23
CA PRO A 139 19.93 -12.76 -2.36
C PRO A 139 19.26 -13.94 -1.63
N ASP A 140 20.04 -14.93 -1.21
CA ASP A 140 19.49 -16.11 -0.53
C ASP A 140 18.83 -15.75 0.82
N GLU A 141 19.31 -14.70 1.47
CA GLU A 141 18.68 -14.10 2.65
C GLU A 141 17.27 -13.56 2.34
N ALA A 142 17.11 -12.83 1.22
CA ALA A 142 15.82 -12.32 0.77
C ALA A 142 14.85 -13.45 0.43
N LYS A 143 15.32 -14.49 -0.27
CA LYS A 143 14.51 -15.67 -0.60
C LYS A 143 14.01 -16.38 0.65
N SER A 144 14.91 -16.60 1.61
CA SER A 144 14.59 -17.25 2.89
C SER A 144 13.59 -16.43 3.69
N TYR A 145 13.76 -15.11 3.70
CA TYR A 145 12.83 -14.19 4.35
C TYR A 145 11.44 -14.20 3.72
N LEU A 146 11.34 -14.13 2.39
CA LEU A 146 10.07 -14.24 1.68
C LEU A 146 9.38 -15.58 1.95
N ALA A 147 10.13 -16.69 1.97
CA ALA A 147 9.59 -18.00 2.30
C ALA A 147 9.02 -18.03 3.74
N GLN A 148 9.73 -17.45 4.71
CA GLN A 148 9.26 -17.36 6.09
C GLN A 148 8.01 -16.50 6.25
N ILE A 149 7.92 -15.37 5.55
CA ILE A 149 6.70 -14.54 5.55
C ILE A 149 5.57 -15.34 4.94
N TYR A 150 5.79 -15.94 3.77
CA TYR A 150 4.76 -16.68 3.04
C TYR A 150 4.23 -17.88 3.84
N GLU A 151 5.11 -18.59 4.55
CA GLU A 151 4.68 -19.67 5.45
C GLU A 151 3.75 -19.19 6.56
N ARG A 152 3.92 -17.95 7.03
CA ARG A 152 3.11 -17.33 8.09
C ARG A 152 1.89 -16.58 7.55
N PHE A 153 1.92 -16.21 6.27
CA PHE A 153 0.85 -15.51 5.59
C PHE A 153 -0.44 -16.34 5.64
N GLY A 154 -1.55 -15.71 6.04
CA GLY A 154 -2.84 -16.40 6.20
C GLY A 154 -2.92 -17.38 7.37
N ARG A 155 -1.93 -17.47 8.26
CA ARG A 155 -2.07 -18.30 9.49
C ARG A 155 -3.01 -17.69 10.51
N VAL A 156 -3.10 -16.36 10.54
CA VAL A 156 -3.95 -15.60 11.44
C VAL A 156 -4.71 -14.61 10.59
N HIS A 157 -6.03 -14.64 10.69
CA HIS A 157 -6.91 -13.66 10.06
C HIS A 157 -7.54 -12.81 11.16
N LEU A 158 -7.38 -11.49 11.06
CA LEU A 158 -8.11 -10.54 11.88
C LEU A 158 -9.23 -9.97 11.02
N TYR A 159 -10.47 -10.15 11.44
CA TYR A 159 -11.62 -9.53 10.83
C TYR A 159 -12.06 -8.39 11.73
N ASP A 160 -12.06 -7.18 11.20
CA ASP A 160 -12.70 -6.04 11.83
C ASP A 160 -14.16 -6.02 11.37
N GLU A 161 -15.08 -5.68 12.27
CA GLU A 161 -16.52 -5.55 11.98
C GLU A 161 -17.18 -6.77 11.28
N LEU A 162 -17.38 -7.87 12.02
CA LEU A 162 -18.12 -9.04 11.52
C LEU A 162 -19.62 -8.92 11.74
N THR A 163 -20.42 -9.27 10.72
CA THR A 163 -21.85 -9.59 10.93
C THR A 163 -22.01 -11.06 11.24
N VAL A 164 -22.67 -11.36 12.36
CA VAL A 164 -22.94 -12.72 12.80
C VAL A 164 -24.41 -13.04 12.60
N VAL A 165 -24.71 -14.23 12.08
CA VAL A 165 -26.07 -14.74 11.91
C VAL A 165 -26.26 -15.94 12.83
N GLU A 166 -27.19 -15.80 13.77
CA GLU A 166 -27.61 -16.87 14.69
C GLU A 166 -28.90 -17.52 14.18
N PHE A 167 -28.89 -18.86 14.10
CA PHE A 167 -30.04 -19.66 13.71
C PHE A 167 -30.69 -20.32 14.92
N SER A 168 -32.02 -20.41 14.90
CA SER A 168 -32.79 -21.03 15.99
C SER A 168 -32.65 -22.56 16.02
N ASP A 169 -32.27 -23.17 14.90
CA ASP A 169 -32.09 -24.61 14.73
C ASP A 169 -30.82 -24.91 13.92
N ASP A 170 -30.40 -26.17 13.98
CA ASP A 170 -29.20 -26.74 13.36
C ASP A 170 -29.41 -27.19 11.90
N THR A 171 -30.61 -27.04 11.36
CA THR A 171 -30.94 -27.41 9.97
C THR A 171 -30.89 -26.22 9.01
N ALA A 172 -31.10 -25.00 9.52
CA ALA A 172 -31.16 -23.78 8.71
C ALA A 172 -29.90 -23.55 7.85
N VAL A 173 -28.69 -23.74 8.39
CA VAL A 173 -27.45 -23.58 7.62
C VAL A 173 -27.39 -24.54 6.43
N VAL A 174 -27.81 -25.79 6.63
CA VAL A 174 -27.83 -26.82 5.58
C VAL A 174 -28.83 -26.46 4.48
N GLU A 175 -30.02 -26.00 4.86
CA GLU A 175 -31.04 -25.55 3.91
C GLU A 175 -30.57 -24.34 3.09
N LEU A 176 -30.02 -23.32 3.75
CA LEU A 176 -29.53 -22.12 3.07
C LEU A 176 -28.36 -22.43 2.14
N ARG A 177 -27.48 -23.36 2.52
CA ARG A 177 -26.40 -23.86 1.67
C ARG A 177 -26.94 -24.61 0.46
N ALA A 178 -27.91 -25.51 0.65
CA ALA A 178 -28.56 -26.25 -0.43
C ALA A 178 -29.32 -25.32 -1.40
N ALA A 179 -29.89 -24.23 -0.89
CA ALA A 179 -30.53 -23.19 -1.67
C ALA A 179 -29.54 -22.21 -2.35
N GLY A 180 -28.24 -22.35 -2.11
CA GLY A 180 -27.19 -21.49 -2.68
C GLY A 180 -27.13 -20.08 -2.09
N LEU A 181 -27.78 -19.83 -0.96
CA LEU A 181 -27.91 -18.49 -0.37
C LEU A 181 -26.65 -18.05 0.40
N LEU A 182 -25.72 -18.96 0.67
CA LEU A 182 -24.50 -18.70 1.45
C LEU A 182 -23.23 -18.52 0.60
N ASN A 183 -23.27 -18.80 -0.71
CA ASN A 183 -22.08 -18.96 -1.55
C ASN A 183 -21.22 -17.70 -1.67
N ASP A 184 -21.81 -16.52 -1.55
CA ASP A 184 -21.19 -15.21 -1.79
C ASP A 184 -21.06 -14.35 -0.52
N VAL A 185 -21.58 -14.84 0.60
CA VAL A 185 -21.66 -14.10 1.88
C VAL A 185 -20.97 -14.79 3.04
N LEU A 186 -20.83 -16.12 3.03
CA LEU A 186 -20.28 -16.86 4.15
C LEU A 186 -18.77 -16.64 4.26
N LEU A 187 -18.34 -16.03 5.36
CA LEU A 187 -16.92 -15.88 5.70
C LEU A 187 -16.43 -17.06 6.55
N TYR A 188 -17.23 -17.46 7.54
CA TYR A 188 -16.85 -18.51 8.48
C TYR A 188 -18.07 -19.19 9.11
N GLU A 189 -17.95 -20.48 9.44
CA GLU A 189 -18.97 -21.24 10.17
C GLU A 189 -18.42 -21.61 11.56
N PHE A 190 -18.96 -21.00 12.62
CA PHE A 190 -18.55 -21.30 14.00
C PHE A 190 -19.23 -22.56 14.53
N SER A 191 -20.50 -22.75 14.15
CA SER A 191 -21.31 -23.92 14.48
C SER A 191 -22.49 -24.03 13.50
N PRO A 192 -23.25 -25.14 13.50
CA PRO A 192 -24.47 -25.27 12.72
C PRO A 192 -25.54 -24.20 12.99
N ARG A 193 -25.40 -23.43 14.09
CA ARG A 193 -26.32 -22.35 14.48
C ARG A 193 -25.70 -20.96 14.45
N LEU A 194 -24.43 -20.82 14.07
CA LEU A 194 -23.74 -19.54 14.14
C LEU A 194 -22.73 -19.41 12.99
N ILE A 195 -22.96 -18.44 12.12
CA ILE A 195 -22.07 -18.13 10.99
C ILE A 195 -21.64 -16.67 11.01
N ALA A 196 -20.49 -16.38 10.42
CA ALA A 196 -20.04 -15.04 10.09
C ALA A 196 -20.26 -14.78 8.61
N ILE A 197 -20.80 -13.59 8.29
CA ILE A 197 -20.94 -13.11 6.92
C ILE A 197 -20.26 -11.74 6.76
N ASP A 198 -20.01 -11.41 5.51
CA ASP A 198 -19.53 -10.10 5.08
C ASP A 198 -20.51 -8.99 5.51
N PRO A 199 -20.09 -8.00 6.34
CA PRO A 199 -20.95 -6.95 6.84
C PRO A 199 -21.57 -6.10 5.71
N GLU A 200 -20.84 -5.86 4.63
CA GLU A 200 -21.34 -5.07 3.49
C GLU A 200 -22.50 -5.77 2.77
N LYS A 201 -22.63 -7.09 2.94
CA LYS A 201 -23.67 -7.92 2.32
C LYS A 201 -24.79 -8.29 3.29
N ALA A 202 -24.73 -7.83 4.54
CA ALA A 202 -25.69 -8.21 5.58
C ALA A 202 -27.13 -7.82 5.21
N GLU A 203 -27.35 -6.59 4.76
CA GLU A 203 -28.69 -6.11 4.36
C GLU A 203 -29.23 -6.86 3.14
N GLN A 204 -28.39 -7.07 2.13
CA GLN A 204 -28.75 -7.82 0.93
C GLN A 204 -29.07 -9.29 1.28
N PHE A 205 -28.32 -9.88 2.20
CA PHE A 205 -28.57 -11.22 2.68
C PHE A 205 -29.89 -11.30 3.46
N ALA A 206 -30.17 -10.34 4.34
CA ALA A 206 -31.45 -10.26 5.06
C ALA A 206 -32.64 -10.18 4.10
N ALA A 207 -32.57 -9.32 3.08
CA ALA A 207 -33.61 -9.21 2.05
C ALA A 207 -33.84 -10.53 1.28
N ARG A 208 -32.75 -11.27 0.98
CA ARG A 208 -32.86 -12.61 0.36
C ARG A 208 -33.53 -13.62 1.28
N LEU A 209 -33.25 -13.57 2.58
CA LEU A 209 -33.90 -14.42 3.59
C LEU A 209 -35.39 -14.10 3.74
N GLU A 210 -35.76 -12.82 3.76
CA GLU A 210 -37.17 -12.38 3.78
C GLU A 210 -37.93 -12.87 2.55
N ALA A 211 -37.35 -12.75 1.35
CA ALA A 211 -37.93 -13.24 0.11
C ALA A 211 -38.15 -14.78 0.11
N LYS A 212 -37.45 -15.50 0.98
CA LYS A 212 -37.59 -16.95 1.20
C LYS A 212 -38.45 -17.31 2.42
N GLY A 213 -38.95 -16.32 3.16
CA GLY A 213 -39.87 -16.52 4.27
C GLY A 213 -39.21 -16.68 5.65
N TYR A 214 -37.89 -16.49 5.78
CA TYR A 214 -37.18 -16.70 7.04
C TYR A 214 -37.29 -15.53 8.04
N MET A 215 -37.66 -14.32 7.60
CA MET A 215 -37.93 -13.14 8.45
C MET A 215 -36.86 -12.88 9.54
N PRO A 216 -35.61 -12.58 9.16
CA PRO A 216 -34.51 -12.34 10.10
C PRO A 216 -34.75 -11.08 10.96
N LYS A 217 -34.26 -11.10 12.20
CA LYS A 217 -34.22 -9.91 13.06
C LYS A 217 -32.84 -9.28 12.98
N LEU A 218 -32.77 -8.06 12.48
CA LEU A 218 -31.55 -7.27 12.49
C LEU A 218 -31.38 -6.61 13.87
N THR A 219 -30.23 -6.86 14.50
CA THR A 219 -29.85 -6.21 15.75
C THR A 219 -28.54 -5.49 15.50
N GLU A 220 -28.51 -4.17 15.62
CA GLU A 220 -27.26 -3.43 15.62
C GLU A 220 -26.50 -3.75 16.90
N GLY A 221 -25.26 -4.24 16.76
CA GLY A 221 -24.37 -4.47 17.89
C GLY A 221 -24.12 -3.15 18.62
N ALA A 222 -24.31 -3.15 19.93
CA ALA A 222 -23.99 -2.01 20.79
C ALA A 222 -22.51 -1.65 20.62
N ALA A 223 -22.24 -0.42 20.18
CA ALA A 223 -20.93 0.19 20.33
C ALA A 223 -20.57 0.16 21.82
N ALA A 224 -19.57 -0.63 22.18
CA ALA A 224 -18.96 -0.66 23.51
C ALA A 224 -17.85 0.38 23.60
#